data_AF-A0A0H5SW88-F1
#
_entry.id   AF-A0A0H5SW88-F1
#
_cell.length_a   1.000
_cell.length_b   1.000
_cell.length_c   1.000
_cell.angle_alpha   90.00
_cell.angle_beta   90.00
_cell.angle_gamma   90.00
#
_symmetry.space_group_name_H-M   'P 1'
#
loop_
_entity.id
_entity.type
_entity.pdbx_description
1 polymer ?
#
loop_
_entity_poly.entity_id
_entity_poly.type
_entity_poly.pdbx_seq_one_letter_code
_entity_poly.pdbx_strand_id
1 'polypeptide(L)'
;MAYIGLAYPTIAKLDPATNTYSNGFRMGKAVSVNITTNYNEANLTGDNVIAETVKEFRNGTIDLGITTIPIEAYNTVFGHTVTPGEDGTLIIDKTDDVPNYVGVGLLKEEMIDGEKSYIAMWIYKVLFTESGESATTKGETVSFQTPTITGTIMALDNKQWRERKIFKKEEDAIKYLNEKANIPPEA
;
A
#
# COMPACT_ATOMS: atom_id res chain seq x y z
N MET A 1 -16.27 8.15 -14.11
CA MET A 1 -15.60 7.99 -12.80
C MET A 1 -14.43 8.95 -12.77
N ALA A 2 -14.52 10.00 -11.95
CA ALA A 2 -13.42 10.90 -11.69
C ALA A 2 -12.97 10.67 -10.25
N TYR A 3 -11.74 10.18 -10.09
CA TYR A 3 -11.10 10.08 -8.79
C TYR A 3 -10.69 11.49 -8.37
N ILE A 4 -11.24 11.96 -7.25
CA ILE A 4 -11.04 13.32 -6.75
C ILE A 4 -9.81 13.41 -5.86
N GLY A 5 -9.51 12.34 -5.11
CA GLY A 5 -8.48 12.37 -4.09
C GLY A 5 -7.97 10.98 -3.70
N LEU A 6 -6.70 10.94 -3.29
CA LEU A 6 -6.09 9.82 -2.59
C LEU A 6 -5.68 10.32 -1.21
N ALA A 7 -6.15 9.67 -0.17
CA ALA A 7 -5.90 10.05 1.20
C ALA A 7 -5.62 8.81 2.06
N TYR A 8 -5.11 9.08 3.25
CA TYR A 8 -5.01 8.09 4.33
C TYR A 8 -4.28 6.78 3.93
N PRO A 9 -3.02 6.85 3.47
CA PRO A 9 -2.23 5.64 3.28
C PRO A 9 -1.91 5.04 4.65
N THR A 10 -2.51 3.90 4.94
CA THR A 10 -2.29 3.15 6.18
C THR A 10 -1.45 1.92 5.87
N ILE A 11 -0.48 1.60 6.70
CA ILE A 11 0.31 0.38 6.57
C ILE A 11 0.24 -0.37 7.89
N ALA A 12 0.16 -1.70 7.84
CA ALA A 12 0.22 -2.54 9.04
C ALA A 12 1.08 -3.76 8.79
N LYS A 13 1.85 -4.19 9.79
CA LYS A 13 2.65 -5.42 9.70
C LYS A 13 1.74 -6.63 9.61
N LEU A 14 1.89 -7.43 8.55
CA LEU A 14 1.22 -8.70 8.40
C LEU A 14 2.05 -9.78 9.07
N ASP A 15 1.44 -10.52 10.00
CA ASP A 15 1.99 -11.78 10.48
C ASP A 15 1.56 -12.92 9.52
N PRO A 16 2.49 -13.51 8.75
CA PRO A 16 2.18 -14.57 7.80
C PRO A 16 1.69 -15.87 8.48
N ALA A 17 1.94 -16.08 9.77
CA ALA A 17 1.50 -17.28 10.48
C ALA A 17 0.02 -17.21 10.91
N THR A 18 -0.46 -16.01 11.23
CA THR A 18 -1.82 -15.80 11.76
C THR A 18 -2.73 -15.02 10.80
N ASN A 19 -2.18 -14.47 9.71
CA ASN A 19 -2.85 -13.52 8.82
C ASN A 19 -3.45 -12.30 9.58
N THR A 20 -2.85 -11.95 10.72
CA THR A 20 -3.26 -10.79 11.51
C THR A 20 -2.38 -9.59 11.23
N TYR A 21 -2.96 -8.40 11.37
CA TYR A 21 -2.25 -7.13 11.26
C TYR A 21 -1.91 -6.60 12.65
N SER A 22 -0.68 -6.15 12.82
CA SER A 22 -0.16 -5.53 14.04
C SER A 22 0.71 -4.31 13.68
N ASN A 23 0.94 -3.41 14.62
CA ASN A 23 1.69 -2.17 14.38
C ASN A 23 1.20 -1.42 13.14
N GLY A 24 -0.12 -1.26 13.03
CA GLY A 24 -0.69 -0.35 12.05
C GLY A 24 -0.21 1.07 12.34
N PHE A 25 0.27 1.77 11.32
CA PHE A 25 0.56 3.18 11.39
C PHE A 25 0.14 3.87 10.10
N ARG A 26 -0.14 5.16 10.22
CA ARG A 26 -0.43 5.99 9.06
C ARG A 26 0.88 6.38 8.40
N MET A 27 1.06 6.00 7.14
CA MET A 27 2.11 6.58 6.31
C MET A 27 1.75 8.05 6.04
N GLY A 28 2.68 8.89 5.59
CA GLY A 28 2.45 10.33 5.41
C GLY A 28 1.28 10.70 4.48
N LYS A 29 1.30 11.88 3.85
CA LYS A 29 0.23 12.20 2.89
C LYS A 29 0.49 11.42 1.60
N ALA A 30 -0.50 10.65 1.14
CA ALA A 30 -0.41 9.97 -0.15
C ALA A 30 -0.47 11.01 -1.27
N VAL A 31 0.48 10.94 -2.19
CA VAL A 31 0.61 11.84 -3.34
C VAL A 31 0.14 11.12 -4.60
N SER A 32 0.55 9.87 -4.77
CA SER A 32 0.19 9.05 -5.91
C SER A 32 0.15 7.58 -5.51
N VAL A 33 -0.72 6.80 -6.16
CA VAL A 33 -0.67 5.35 -6.07
C VAL A 33 -0.89 4.74 -7.45
N ASN A 34 0.06 3.92 -7.88
CA ASN A 34 -0.07 3.09 -9.07
C ASN A 34 -0.15 1.63 -8.63
N ILE A 35 -1.15 0.90 -9.09
CA ILE A 35 -1.30 -0.53 -8.78
C ILE A 35 -1.41 -1.27 -10.11
N THR A 36 -0.44 -2.12 -10.38
CA THR A 36 -0.38 -2.99 -11.56
C THR A 36 -0.61 -4.43 -11.11
N THR A 37 -1.48 -5.16 -11.81
CA THR A 37 -1.79 -6.57 -11.50
C THR A 37 -1.44 -7.44 -12.69
N ASN A 38 -0.66 -8.51 -12.47
CA ASN A 38 -0.38 -9.53 -13.46
C ASN A 38 -1.21 -10.78 -13.19
N TYR A 39 -1.94 -11.23 -14.21
CA TYR A 39 -2.67 -12.49 -14.19
C TYR A 39 -1.98 -13.49 -15.12
N ASN A 40 -1.88 -14.74 -14.69
CA ASN A 40 -1.60 -15.86 -15.57
C ASN A 40 -2.91 -16.27 -16.23
N GLU A 41 -2.95 -16.23 -17.56
CA GLU A 41 -4.10 -16.66 -18.34
C GLU A 41 -3.74 -17.93 -19.11
N ALA A 42 -4.49 -19.00 -18.89
CA ALA A 42 -4.40 -20.22 -19.68
C ALA A 42 -5.73 -20.43 -20.39
N ASN A 43 -5.68 -20.51 -21.72
CA ASN A 43 -6.84 -20.78 -22.55
C ASN A 43 -6.77 -22.23 -23.04
N LEU A 44 -7.71 -23.07 -22.60
CA LEU A 44 -7.93 -24.39 -23.17
C LEU A 44 -8.77 -24.21 -24.44
N THR A 45 -8.21 -24.60 -25.59
CA THR A 45 -8.89 -24.47 -26.88
C THR A 45 -9.44 -25.84 -27.28
N GLY A 46 -10.74 -25.95 -27.52
CA GLY A 46 -11.43 -27.16 -27.98
C GLY A 46 -12.29 -26.82 -29.19
N ASP A 47 -12.25 -27.65 -30.24
CA ASP A 47 -12.97 -27.41 -31.51
C ASP A 47 -12.74 -26.02 -32.14
N ASN A 48 -11.50 -25.53 -32.15
CA ASN A 48 -11.13 -24.20 -32.66
C ASN A 48 -11.82 -23.02 -31.97
N VAL A 49 -12.38 -23.23 -30.77
CA VAL A 49 -12.96 -22.20 -29.91
C VAL A 49 -12.32 -22.29 -28.52
N ILE A 50 -12.20 -21.15 -27.83
CA ILE A 50 -11.75 -21.14 -26.42
C ILE A 50 -12.82 -21.86 -25.60
N ALA A 51 -12.50 -23.07 -25.11
CA ALA A 51 -13.41 -23.92 -24.36
C ALA A 51 -13.44 -23.52 -22.87
N GLU A 52 -12.27 -23.21 -22.31
CA GLU A 52 -12.14 -22.70 -20.93
C GLU A 52 -11.02 -21.67 -20.83
N THR A 53 -11.27 -20.59 -20.10
CA THR A 53 -10.25 -19.61 -19.72
C THR A 53 -10.05 -19.67 -18.22
N VAL A 54 -8.84 -20.01 -17.80
CA VAL A 54 -8.42 -19.93 -16.40
C VAL A 54 -7.57 -18.68 -16.24
N LYS A 55 -8.02 -17.73 -15.41
CA LYS A 55 -7.25 -16.56 -15.01
C LYS A 55 -6.84 -16.69 -13.55
N GLU A 56 -5.56 -16.83 -13.27
CA GLU A 56 -5.01 -16.87 -11.92
C GLU A 56 -4.19 -15.61 -11.63
N PHE A 57 -4.42 -14.97 -10.48
CA PHE A 57 -3.59 -13.85 -10.06
C PHE A 57 -2.17 -14.33 -9.80
N ARG A 58 -1.19 -13.79 -10.53
CA ARG A 58 0.21 -14.17 -10.40
C ARG A 58 0.90 -13.33 -9.34
N ASN A 59 0.90 -12.02 -9.53
CA ASN A 59 1.43 -11.02 -8.59
C ASN A 59 0.89 -9.63 -8.95
N GLY A 60 1.11 -8.66 -8.07
CA GLY A 60 0.91 -7.26 -8.40
C GLY A 60 2.11 -6.43 -7.98
N THR A 61 2.14 -5.19 -8.44
CA THR A 61 3.11 -4.18 -8.05
C THR A 61 2.33 -2.94 -7.64
N ILE A 62 2.71 -2.33 -6.51
CA ILE A 62 2.16 -1.07 -6.03
C ILE A 62 3.28 -0.05 -5.90
N ASP A 63 3.15 1.09 -6.57
CA ASP A 63 4.03 2.25 -6.39
C ASP A 63 3.26 3.30 -5.61
N LEU A 64 3.72 3.60 -4.41
CA LEU A 64 3.08 4.53 -3.49
C LEU A 64 4.00 5.74 -3.29
N GLY A 65 3.62 6.87 -3.88
CA GLY A 65 4.25 8.17 -3.65
C GLY A 65 3.67 8.79 -2.38
N ILE A 66 4.53 9.13 -1.42
CA ILE A 66 4.15 9.78 -0.17
C ILE A 66 5.01 11.00 0.12
N THR A 67 4.46 11.95 0.87
CA THR A 67 5.20 13.16 1.23
C THR A 67 6.36 12.91 2.18
N THR A 68 6.22 11.94 3.09
CA THR A 68 7.21 11.64 4.13
C THR A 68 7.05 10.21 4.60
N ILE A 69 8.15 9.48 4.69
CA ILE A 69 8.21 8.14 5.28
C ILE A 69 8.41 8.32 6.79
N PRO A 70 7.47 7.90 7.64
CA PRO A 70 7.66 7.97 9.09
C PRO A 70 8.76 6.99 9.53
N ILE A 71 9.49 7.32 10.60
CA ILE A 71 10.60 6.51 11.13
C ILE A 71 10.15 5.07 11.44
N GLU A 72 8.91 4.91 11.93
CA GLU A 72 8.32 3.60 12.23
C GLU A 72 8.16 2.70 10.99
N ALA A 73 8.04 3.30 9.80
CA ALA A 73 7.99 2.54 8.55
C ALA A 73 9.33 1.87 8.23
N TYR A 74 10.46 2.51 8.51
CA TYR A 74 11.78 1.93 8.27
C TYR A 74 11.97 0.63 9.04
N ASN A 75 11.49 0.57 10.28
CA ASN A 75 11.52 -0.67 11.07
C ASN A 75 10.43 -1.67 10.66
N THR A 76 9.17 -1.22 10.58
CA THR A 76 8.01 -2.11 10.43
C THR A 76 7.88 -2.68 9.03
N VAL A 77 8.24 -1.88 8.01
CA VAL A 77 8.08 -2.21 6.59
C VAL A 77 9.37 -2.80 6.04
N PHE A 78 10.48 -2.08 6.19
CA PHE A 78 11.75 -2.46 5.58
C PHE A 78 12.65 -3.31 6.49
N GLY A 79 12.37 -3.36 7.79
CA GLY A 79 13.15 -4.16 8.74
C GLY A 79 14.43 -3.48 9.22
N HIS A 80 14.65 -2.20 8.89
CA HIS A 80 15.86 -1.49 9.24
C HIS A 80 16.03 -1.30 10.74
N THR A 81 17.30 -1.30 11.17
CA THR A 81 17.65 -1.04 12.56
C THR A 81 17.59 0.47 12.81
N VAL A 82 16.52 0.93 13.47
CA VAL A 82 16.37 2.32 13.89
C VAL A 82 16.92 2.46 15.31
N THR A 83 17.94 3.30 15.48
CA THR A 83 18.48 3.66 16.80
C THR A 83 18.16 5.13 17.06
N PRO A 84 17.14 5.44 17.86
CA PRO A 84 16.86 6.81 18.29
C PRO A 84 17.98 7.26 19.25
N GLY A 85 18.67 8.35 18.91
CA GLY A 85 19.63 9.05 19.77
C GLY A 85 19.20 10.50 20.01
N GLU A 86 19.76 11.14 21.05
CA GLU A 86 19.44 12.54 21.41
C GLU A 86 19.80 13.55 20.31
N ASP A 87 20.75 13.24 19.41
CA ASP A 87 21.20 14.10 18.31
C ASP A 87 20.57 13.78 16.93
N GLY A 88 19.67 12.80 16.87
CA GLY A 88 19.05 12.37 15.63
C GLY A 88 18.71 10.88 15.61
N THR A 89 17.83 10.50 14.69
CA THR A 89 17.48 9.09 14.47
C THR A 89 18.47 8.47 13.50
N LEU A 90 19.26 7.51 13.97
CA LEU A 90 20.15 6.72 13.11
C LEU A 90 19.35 5.57 12.49
N ILE A 91 19.21 5.57 11.18
CA ILE A 91 18.66 4.45 10.41
C ILE A 91 19.86 3.74 9.79
N ILE A 92 20.04 2.45 10.11
CA ILE A 92 21.11 1.62 9.53
C ILE A 92 20.48 0.64 8.55
N ASP A 93 20.72 0.85 7.27
CA ASP A 93 20.36 -0.07 6.19
C ASP A 93 21.43 -1.15 6.08
N LYS A 94 21.06 -2.39 6.42
CA LYS A 94 21.94 -3.56 6.29
C LYS A 94 21.57 -4.34 5.05
N THR A 95 22.56 -4.94 4.40
CA THR A 95 22.36 -5.84 3.25
C THR A 95 21.59 -7.12 3.58
N ASP A 96 21.35 -7.42 4.86
CA ASP A 96 20.59 -8.57 5.34
C ASP A 96 19.18 -8.17 5.85
N ASP A 97 18.79 -6.90 5.73
CA ASP A 97 17.47 -6.47 6.17
C ASP A 97 16.40 -7.14 5.29
N VAL A 98 15.57 -7.95 5.95
CA VAL A 98 14.47 -8.66 5.30
C VAL A 98 13.21 -7.81 5.43
N PRO A 99 12.67 -7.26 4.31
CA PRO A 99 11.42 -6.52 4.35
C PRO A 99 10.31 -7.41 4.88
N ASN A 100 9.46 -6.85 5.74
CA ASN A 100 8.34 -7.58 6.31
C ASN A 100 7.16 -7.52 5.34
N TYR A 101 6.32 -8.56 5.34
CA TYR A 101 5.03 -8.48 4.70
C TYR A 101 4.16 -7.47 5.45
N VAL A 102 3.51 -6.58 4.71
CA VAL A 102 2.63 -5.56 5.28
C VAL A 102 1.31 -5.50 4.51
N GLY A 103 0.23 -5.16 5.22
CA GLY A 103 -1.03 -4.75 4.63
C GLY A 103 -1.01 -3.25 4.31
N VAL A 104 -1.67 -2.85 3.23
CA VAL A 104 -1.71 -1.45 2.77
C VAL A 104 -3.15 -1.01 2.59
N GLY A 105 -3.57 -0.06 3.41
CA GLY A 105 -4.83 0.65 3.33
C GLY A 105 -4.68 1.96 2.55
N LEU A 106 -5.62 2.27 1.68
CA LEU A 106 -5.67 3.50 0.90
C LEU A 106 -7.11 3.97 0.81
N LEU A 107 -7.37 5.25 1.08
CA LEU A 107 -8.68 5.86 0.90
C LEU A 107 -8.70 6.62 -0.43
N LYS A 108 -9.63 6.27 -1.31
CA LYS A 108 -9.86 6.95 -2.58
C LYS A 108 -11.19 7.69 -2.53
N GLU A 109 -11.19 8.96 -2.90
CA GLU A 109 -12.39 9.76 -3.05
C GLU A 109 -12.82 9.74 -4.52
N GLU A 110 -14.09 9.44 -4.78
CA GLU A 110 -14.69 9.46 -6.10
C GLU A 110 -15.90 10.40 -6.13
N MET A 111 -16.09 11.11 -7.25
CA MET A 111 -17.35 11.77 -7.56
C MET A 111 -18.13 10.90 -8.52
N ILE A 112 -19.33 10.50 -8.12
CA ILE A 112 -20.28 9.82 -8.98
C ILE A 112 -21.56 10.64 -8.95
N ASP A 113 -21.93 11.18 -10.11
CA ASP A 113 -23.20 11.91 -10.32
C ASP A 113 -23.43 13.10 -9.35
N GLY A 114 -22.35 13.77 -8.94
CA GLY A 114 -22.39 14.91 -8.00
C GLY A 114 -22.34 14.52 -6.51
N GLU A 115 -22.44 13.23 -6.18
CA GLU A 115 -22.25 12.73 -4.82
C GLU A 115 -20.81 12.26 -4.57
N LYS A 116 -20.26 12.62 -3.40
CA LYS A 116 -18.94 12.15 -2.95
C LYS A 116 -19.07 10.72 -2.41
N SER A 117 -18.24 9.82 -2.94
CA SER A 117 -18.09 8.45 -2.47
C SER A 117 -16.66 8.22 -2.01
N TYR A 118 -16.49 7.43 -0.96
CA TYR A 118 -15.21 7.15 -0.31
C TYR A 118 -14.91 5.67 -0.39
N ILE A 119 -13.94 5.27 -1.19
CA ILE A 119 -13.50 3.88 -1.34
C ILE A 119 -12.33 3.62 -0.40
N ALA A 120 -12.58 2.85 0.66
CA ALA A 120 -11.53 2.23 1.44
C ALA A 120 -11.00 0.99 0.69
N MET A 121 -9.73 1.00 0.33
CA MET A 121 -9.04 -0.10 -0.34
C MET A 121 -8.02 -0.70 0.63
N TRP A 122 -8.07 -2.01 0.82
CA TRP A 122 -7.10 -2.74 1.64
C TRP A 122 -6.41 -3.81 0.81
N ILE A 123 -5.08 -3.77 0.74
CA ILE A 123 -4.24 -4.76 0.09
C ILE A 123 -3.67 -5.64 1.19
N TYR A 124 -3.90 -6.95 1.09
CA TYR A 124 -3.66 -7.82 2.23
C TYR A 124 -2.17 -8.09 2.49
N LYS A 125 -1.39 -8.30 1.43
CA LYS A 125 0.00 -8.70 1.51
C LYS A 125 0.83 -7.97 0.46
N VAL A 126 1.70 -7.09 0.93
CA VAL A 126 2.62 -6.30 0.13
C VAL A 126 4.01 -6.43 0.74
N LEU A 127 5.01 -6.65 -0.09
CA LEU A 127 6.42 -6.60 0.30
C LEU A 127 7.01 -5.35 -0.33
N PHE A 128 7.27 -4.31 0.47
CA PHE A 128 7.89 -3.10 -0.04
C PHE A 128 9.40 -3.27 -0.21
N THR A 129 9.89 -2.57 -1.21
CA THR A 129 11.29 -2.44 -1.58
C THR A 129 11.55 -0.96 -1.78
N GLU A 130 12.67 -0.45 -1.26
CA GLU A 130 13.03 0.94 -1.47
C GLU A 130 13.37 1.16 -2.95
N SER A 131 12.50 1.87 -3.63
CA SER A 131 12.72 2.33 -5.00
C SER A 131 13.42 3.68 -4.94
N GLY A 132 14.75 3.67 -5.03
CA GLY A 132 15.64 4.79 -5.31
C GLY A 132 15.31 6.15 -4.67
N GLU A 133 16.10 6.57 -3.69
CA GLU A 133 16.12 7.97 -3.26
C GLU A 133 16.70 8.87 -4.36
N SER A 134 15.86 9.74 -4.93
CA SER A 134 16.30 10.81 -5.82
C SER A 134 16.15 12.16 -5.13
N ALA A 135 17.27 12.83 -4.85
CA ALA A 135 17.30 14.18 -4.33
C ALA A 135 17.86 15.14 -5.38
N THR A 136 17.08 16.15 -5.77
CA THR A 136 17.53 17.23 -6.66
C THR A 136 17.78 18.51 -5.86
N THR A 137 18.84 19.24 -6.20
CA THR A 137 19.13 20.55 -5.61
C THR A 137 18.04 21.56 -5.97
N LYS A 138 17.78 22.53 -5.10
CA LYS A 138 16.80 23.61 -5.37
C LYS A 138 17.25 24.41 -6.60
N GLY A 139 16.61 24.19 -7.74
CA GLY A 139 16.69 25.06 -8.92
C GLY A 139 15.69 26.22 -8.84
N GLU A 140 15.72 27.12 -9.82
CA GLU A 140 14.80 28.29 -9.92
C GLU A 140 13.30 27.89 -9.97
N THR A 141 13.00 26.62 -10.23
CA THR A 141 11.67 26.02 -10.10
C THR A 141 11.67 25.01 -8.94
N VAL A 142 10.81 25.25 -7.94
CA VAL A 142 10.65 24.35 -6.79
C VAL A 142 9.80 23.15 -7.23
N SER A 143 10.44 22.10 -7.75
CA SER A 143 9.80 20.80 -7.96
C SER A 143 9.86 20.01 -6.66
N PHE A 144 8.71 19.74 -6.03
CA PHE A 144 8.63 18.83 -4.89
C PHE A 144 8.83 17.39 -5.39
N GLN A 145 10.03 16.85 -5.20
CA GLN A 145 10.23 15.41 -5.32
C GLN A 145 9.72 14.75 -4.04
N THR A 146 8.85 13.76 -4.20
CA THR A 146 8.30 13.00 -3.08
C THR A 146 8.84 11.57 -3.16
N PRO A 147 9.28 10.98 -2.04
CA PRO A 147 9.74 9.61 -2.04
C PRO A 147 8.61 8.69 -2.53
N THR A 148 8.97 7.76 -3.42
CA THR A 148 8.07 6.72 -3.89
C THR A 148 8.61 5.38 -3.43
N ILE A 149 7.74 4.57 -2.84
CA ILE A 149 8.08 3.20 -2.45
C ILE A 149 7.35 2.22 -3.38
N THR A 150 8.07 1.23 -3.89
CA THR A 150 7.51 0.17 -4.73
C THR A 150 7.34 -1.07 -3.87
N GLY A 151 6.18 -1.72 -3.96
CA GLY A 151 5.90 -2.96 -3.27
C GLY A 151 5.36 -4.03 -4.18
N THR A 152 5.71 -5.28 -3.91
CA THR A 152 5.17 -6.45 -4.61
C THR A 152 3.97 -6.97 -3.85
N ILE A 153 2.80 -6.93 -4.49
CA ILE A 153 1.54 -7.49 -3.98
C ILE A 153 1.50 -8.99 -4.21
N MET A 154 1.15 -9.73 -3.17
CA MET A 154 0.95 -11.18 -3.20
C MET A 154 -0.48 -11.51 -2.80
N ALA A 155 -1.00 -12.62 -3.34
CA ALA A 155 -2.25 -13.17 -2.84
C ALA A 155 -2.02 -13.86 -1.49
N LEU A 156 -3.03 -13.80 -0.62
CA LEU A 156 -3.14 -14.67 0.53
C LEU A 156 -3.47 -16.10 0.09
N ASP A 157 -3.29 -17.08 0.98
CA ASP A 157 -3.64 -18.49 0.75
C ASP A 157 -5.10 -18.70 0.33
N ASN A 158 -5.99 -17.79 0.72
CA ASN A 158 -7.41 -17.79 0.33
C ASN A 158 -7.68 -17.16 -1.06
N LYS A 159 -6.64 -16.93 -1.87
CA LYS A 159 -6.69 -16.29 -3.20
C LYS A 159 -7.18 -14.83 -3.19
N GLN A 160 -7.27 -14.18 -2.02
CA GLN A 160 -7.58 -12.75 -1.91
C GLN A 160 -6.30 -11.92 -1.88
N TRP A 161 -6.23 -10.90 -2.74
CA TRP A 161 -5.09 -9.98 -2.80
C TRP A 161 -5.46 -8.54 -2.45
N ARG A 162 -6.72 -8.14 -2.66
CA ARG A 162 -7.25 -6.81 -2.32
C ARG A 162 -8.73 -6.86 -1.99
N GLU A 163 -9.14 -6.02 -1.05
CA GLU A 163 -10.51 -5.69 -0.70
C GLU A 163 -10.79 -4.21 -0.97
N ARG A 164 -12.01 -3.89 -1.37
CA ARG A 164 -12.47 -2.50 -1.51
C ARG A 164 -13.88 -2.38 -0.99
N LYS A 165 -14.15 -1.34 -0.21
CA LYS A 165 -15.46 -1.03 0.31
C LYS A 165 -15.76 0.44 0.08
N ILE A 166 -16.93 0.70 -0.50
CA ILE A 166 -17.37 2.05 -0.84
C ILE A 166 -18.29 2.54 0.28
N PHE A 167 -18.00 3.73 0.79
CA PHE A 167 -18.71 4.41 1.84
C PHE A 167 -19.23 5.74 1.33
N LYS A 168 -20.30 6.24 1.97
CA LYS A 168 -20.83 7.58 1.71
C LYS A 168 -20.16 8.65 2.56
N LYS A 169 -19.49 8.25 3.64
CA LYS A 169 -18.77 9.14 4.56
C LYS A 169 -17.30 8.75 4.64
N GLU A 170 -16.46 9.76 4.74
CA GLU A 170 -15.01 9.60 4.89
C GLU A 170 -14.66 8.90 6.21
N GLU A 171 -15.32 9.28 7.30
CA GLU A 171 -15.07 8.74 8.63
C GLU A 171 -15.30 7.22 8.71
N ASP A 172 -16.35 6.72 8.06
CA ASP A 172 -16.64 5.28 8.01
C ASP A 172 -15.55 4.53 7.24
N ALA A 173 -15.03 5.13 6.17
CA ALA A 173 -13.94 4.56 5.38
C ALA A 173 -12.62 4.56 6.16
N ILE A 174 -12.31 5.63 6.89
CA ILE A 174 -11.12 5.72 7.76
C ILE A 174 -11.22 4.69 8.88
N LYS A 175 -12.37 4.61 9.57
CA LYS A 175 -12.59 3.65 10.66
C LYS A 175 -12.40 2.21 10.17
N TYR A 176 -12.89 1.90 8.97
CA TYR A 176 -12.68 0.60 8.35
C TYR A 176 -11.19 0.27 8.12
N LEU A 177 -10.42 1.24 7.61
CA LEU A 177 -8.98 1.07 7.40
C LEU A 177 -8.23 0.91 8.73
N ASN A 178 -8.62 1.66 9.77
CA ASN A 178 -8.02 1.57 11.10
C ASN A 178 -8.32 0.22 11.78
N GLU A 179 -9.57 -0.25 11.70
CA GLU A 179 -9.97 -1.58 12.19
C GLU A 179 -9.18 -2.69 11.48
N LYS A 180 -8.99 -2.59 10.16
CA LYS A 180 -8.18 -3.54 9.38
C LYS A 180 -6.70 -3.49 9.72
N ALA A 181 -6.18 -2.29 9.95
CA ALA A 181 -4.79 -2.05 10.32
C ALA A 181 -4.49 -2.35 11.79
N ASN A 182 -5.51 -2.67 12.60
CA ASN A 182 -5.39 -2.83 14.05
C ASN A 182 -4.82 -1.57 14.72
N ILE A 183 -5.17 -0.40 14.20
CA ILE A 183 -4.84 0.89 14.77
C ILE A 183 -5.90 1.19 15.83
N PRO A 184 -5.53 1.46 17.09
CA PRO A 184 -6.51 1.86 18.10
C PRO A 184 -7.25 3.10 17.59
N PRO A 185 -8.59 3.18 17.72
CA PRO A 185 -9.30 4.40 17.39
C PRO A 185 -8.71 5.53 18.24
N GLU A 186 -8.29 6.62 17.60
CA GLU A 186 -7.92 7.85 18.31
C GLU A 186 -9.06 8.18 19.29
N ALA A 187 -8.74 8.21 20.59
CA ALA A 187 -9.67 8.46 21.67
C ALA A 187 -10.03 9.94 21.79
#